data_AF-A0AAX2KQP6-F1
#
_entry.id   AF-A0AAX2KQP6-F1
#
_cell.length_a   1.000
_cell.length_b   1.000
_cell.length_c   1.000
_cell.angle_alpha   90.00
_cell.angle_beta   90.00
_cell.angle_gamma   90.00
#
_symmetry.space_group_name_H-M   'P 1'
#
loop_
_entity.id
_entity.type
_entity.pdbx_description
1 polymer ?
#
loop_
_entity_poly.entity_id
_entity_poly.type
_entity_poly.pdbx_seq_one_letter_code
_entity_poly.pdbx_strand_id
1 'polypeptide(L)'
;MNKGNQGGGSENRDKYGRDLIDRSEVALIGGDECLVFISKEHVFKDKKFYAFQHDRADELATGPTDDKWYTWRRYMTDEEAILDKISATDIIDHGEITSELKEETHV
;
A
#
# COMPACT_ATOMS: atom_id res chain seq x y z
N MET A 1 51.70 -53.42 7.44
CA MET A 1 51.74 -51.94 7.45
C MET A 1 50.79 -51.45 6.38
N ASN A 2 49.60 -50.97 6.77
CA ASN A 2 48.59 -50.47 5.82
C ASN A 2 48.66 -48.93 5.80
N LYS A 3 49.09 -48.35 4.68
CA LYS A 3 49.11 -46.89 4.47
C LYS A 3 47.76 -46.50 3.91
N GLY A 4 46.85 -46.11 4.81
CA GLY A 4 45.57 -45.51 4.43
C GLY A 4 45.82 -44.25 3.61
N ASN A 5 45.38 -44.28 2.36
CA ASN A 5 45.44 -43.20 1.40
C ASN A 5 44.60 -42.02 1.93
N GLN A 6 45.24 -40.96 2.43
CA GLN A 6 44.56 -39.72 2.79
C GLN A 6 44.09 -39.03 1.51
N GLY A 7 42.91 -39.43 1.01
CA GLY A 7 42.18 -38.72 -0.03
C GLY A 7 41.61 -37.42 0.54
N GLY A 8 42.45 -36.40 0.67
CA GLY A 8 42.01 -35.03 0.95
C GLY A 8 41.38 -34.43 -0.30
N GLY A 9 40.13 -34.76 -0.58
CA GLY A 9 39.32 -34.01 -1.53
C GLY A 9 38.79 -32.77 -0.83
N SER A 10 39.37 -31.59 -1.09
CA SER A 10 38.68 -30.34 -0.75
C SER A 10 37.53 -30.18 -1.74
N GLU A 11 36.31 -30.43 -1.30
CA GLU A 11 35.14 -30.00 -2.06
C GLU A 11 35.10 -28.48 -2.01
N ASN A 12 35.52 -27.84 -3.10
CA ASN A 12 35.36 -26.40 -3.24
C ASN A 12 33.90 -26.11 -3.57
N ARG A 13 33.11 -25.79 -2.54
CA ARG A 13 31.70 -25.42 -2.66
C ARG A 13 31.57 -23.95 -3.02
N ASP A 14 32.33 -23.51 -4.03
CA ASP A 14 32.16 -22.18 -4.62
C ASP A 14 30.82 -22.18 -5.34
N LYS A 15 29.79 -21.68 -4.65
CA LYS A 15 28.60 -21.15 -5.29
C LYS A 15 29.06 -19.95 -6.10
N TYR A 16 29.46 -20.16 -7.36
CA TYR A 16 29.80 -19.10 -8.32
C TYR A 16 28.62 -18.16 -8.64
N GLY A 17 27.49 -18.26 -7.92
CA GLY A 17 26.46 -17.22 -7.93
C GLY A 17 26.93 -16.06 -7.08
N ARG A 18 27.38 -14.98 -7.73
CA ARG A 18 27.51 -13.68 -7.06
C ARG A 18 26.15 -13.34 -6.46
N ASP A 19 26.11 -12.90 -5.21
CA ASP A 19 24.91 -12.28 -4.67
C ASP A 19 24.54 -11.09 -5.54
N LEU A 20 23.24 -10.87 -5.73
CA LEU A 20 22.74 -9.87 -6.67
C LEU A 20 23.31 -8.47 -6.37
N ILE A 21 23.44 -8.15 -5.08
CA ILE A 21 24.06 -6.94 -4.57
C ILE A 21 24.68 -7.27 -3.20
N ASP A 22 25.94 -6.87 -2.98
CA ASP A 22 26.57 -6.90 -1.67
C ASP A 22 26.09 -5.72 -0.79
N ARG A 23 26.21 -5.83 0.54
CA ARG A 23 25.80 -4.75 1.46
C ARG A 23 26.50 -3.42 1.15
N SER A 24 27.76 -3.49 0.73
CA SER A 24 28.51 -2.30 0.32
C SER A 24 27.94 -1.65 -0.95
N GLU A 25 27.34 -2.46 -1.83
CA GLU A 25 26.70 -2.02 -3.07
C GLU A 25 25.28 -1.46 -2.81
N VAL A 26 24.59 -1.91 -1.76
CA VAL A 26 23.29 -1.32 -1.35
C VAL A 26 23.45 0.17 -1.03
N ALA A 27 24.55 0.56 -0.38
CA ALA A 27 24.81 1.96 -0.03
C ALA A 27 25.12 2.84 -1.25
N LEU A 28 25.45 2.23 -2.39
CA LEU A 28 25.73 2.90 -3.66
C LEU A 28 24.49 3.01 -4.56
N ILE A 29 23.36 2.39 -4.18
CA ILE A 29 22.10 2.53 -4.92
C ILE A 29 21.67 4.00 -4.86
N GLY A 30 21.40 4.58 -6.03
CA GLY A 30 20.93 5.96 -6.11
C GLY A 30 19.63 6.14 -5.33
N GLY A 31 19.42 7.33 -4.74
CA GLY A 31 18.19 7.61 -3.97
C GLY A 31 16.90 7.38 -4.76
N ASP A 32 16.98 7.46 -6.10
CA ASP A 32 15.86 7.27 -7.02
C ASP A 32 15.78 5.86 -7.61
N GLU A 33 16.70 4.97 -7.25
CA GLU A 33 16.71 3.58 -7.69
C GLU A 33 16.09 2.67 -6.62
N CYS A 34 15.51 1.54 -7.05
CA CYS A 34 14.95 0.53 -6.18
C CYS A 34 15.20 -0.89 -6.71
N LEU A 35 15.10 -1.86 -5.80
CA LEU A 35 15.14 -3.28 -6.10
C LEU A 35 13.76 -3.88 -5.89
N VAL A 36 13.25 -4.59 -6.89
CA VAL A 36 11.93 -5.23 -6.85
C VAL A 36 12.11 -6.73 -6.72
N PHE A 37 11.60 -7.28 -5.62
CA PHE A 37 11.63 -8.71 -5.32
C PHE A 37 10.25 -9.30 -5.63
N ILE A 38 10.18 -10.13 -6.67
CA ILE A 38 8.98 -10.90 -7.02
C ILE A 38 9.27 -12.37 -6.73
N SER A 39 8.34 -13.04 -6.06
CA SER A 39 8.49 -14.46 -5.69
C SER A 39 8.77 -15.32 -6.92
N LYS A 40 9.80 -16.18 -6.83
CA LYS A 40 10.26 -17.10 -7.88
C LYS A 40 10.82 -16.44 -9.14
N GLU A 41 10.98 -15.12 -9.14
CA GLU A 41 11.59 -14.37 -10.23
C GLU A 41 12.97 -13.83 -9.83
N HIS A 42 13.73 -13.41 -10.84
CA HIS A 42 14.95 -12.65 -10.61
C HIS A 42 14.64 -11.24 -10.09
N VAL A 43 15.56 -10.68 -9.31
CA VAL A 43 15.41 -9.33 -8.78
C VAL A 43 15.65 -8.31 -9.90
N PHE A 44 14.76 -7.33 -9.98
CA PHE A 44 14.87 -6.22 -10.94
C PHE A 44 15.44 -4.98 -10.26
N LYS A 45 16.30 -4.25 -10.96
CA LYS A 45 16.76 -2.91 -10.57
C LYS A 45 16.13 -1.89 -11.51
N ASP A 46 15.37 -0.95 -10.97
CA ASP A 46 14.74 0.12 -11.75
C ASP A 46 14.64 1.42 -10.93
N LYS A 47 14.10 2.47 -11.53
CA LYS A 47 13.82 3.75 -10.87
C LYS A 47 12.49 3.71 -10.11
N LYS A 48 12.42 4.47 -9.03
CA LYS A 48 11.20 4.71 -8.28
C LYS A 48 10.18 5.42 -9.16
N PHE A 49 8.95 4.91 -9.13
CA PHE A 49 7.81 5.61 -9.70
C PHE A 49 7.34 6.67 -8.72
N TYR A 50 7.32 7.94 -9.13
CA TYR A 50 6.86 9.01 -8.25
C TYR A 50 5.36 9.25 -8.40
N ALA A 51 4.71 9.62 -7.29
CA ALA A 51 3.29 9.95 -7.28
C ALA A 51 2.93 11.07 -8.27
N PHE A 52 3.82 12.04 -8.48
CA PHE A 52 3.63 13.14 -9.43
C PHE A 52 3.77 12.74 -10.91
N GLN A 53 4.22 11.52 -11.22
CA GLN A 53 4.28 10.98 -12.58
C GLN A 53 3.03 10.17 -12.96
N HIS A 54 2.11 9.97 -12.02
CA HIS A 54 0.86 9.27 -12.27
C HIS A 54 -0.08 10.12 -13.14
N ASP A 55 -0.91 9.51 -13.98
CA ASP A 55 -1.86 10.23 -14.85
C ASP A 55 -2.84 11.12 -14.06
N ARG A 56 -3.13 10.73 -12.80
CA ARG A 56 -3.98 11.47 -11.84
C ARG A 56 -3.16 12.30 -10.85
N ALA A 57 -1.93 12.67 -11.19
CA ALA A 57 -1.07 13.47 -10.31
C ALA A 57 -1.66 14.84 -10.00
N ASP A 58 -2.53 15.35 -10.86
CA ASP A 58 -3.28 16.59 -10.66
C ASP A 58 -4.24 16.53 -9.46
N GLU A 59 -4.65 15.33 -9.01
CA GLU A 59 -5.48 15.14 -7.82
C GLU A 59 -4.71 15.26 -6.50
N LEU A 60 -3.37 15.29 -6.56
CA LEU A 60 -2.55 15.44 -5.37
C LEU A 60 -2.54 16.89 -4.90
N ALA A 61 -2.76 17.10 -3.61
CA ALA A 61 -2.66 18.42 -3.01
C ALA A 61 -1.19 18.85 -2.90
N THR A 62 -0.90 20.10 -3.29
CA THR A 62 0.46 20.64 -3.25
C THR A 62 0.82 21.32 -1.92
N GLY A 63 -0.19 21.76 -1.16
CA GLY A 63 0.00 22.44 0.11
C GLY A 63 -1.30 22.68 0.87
N PRO A 64 -1.22 23.23 2.09
CA PRO A 64 -2.38 23.38 2.99
C PRO A 64 -3.43 24.37 2.50
N THR A 65 -3.12 25.17 1.48
CA THR A 65 -4.04 26.12 0.84
C THR A 65 -4.80 25.51 -0.35
N ASP A 66 -4.45 24.28 -0.74
CA ASP A 66 -5.07 23.58 -1.85
C ASP A 66 -6.40 22.96 -1.41
N ASP A 67 -7.43 23.06 -2.25
CA ASP A 67 -8.76 22.51 -1.96
C ASP A 67 -8.70 20.97 -1.79
N LYS A 68 -7.74 20.32 -2.45
CA LYS A 68 -7.53 18.87 -2.36
C LYS A 68 -6.80 18.45 -1.08
N TRP A 69 -6.38 19.41 -0.25
CA TRP A 69 -5.60 19.14 0.95
C TRP A 69 -6.41 18.40 2.01
N TYR A 70 -5.93 17.22 2.39
CA TYR A 70 -6.57 16.45 3.45
C TYR A 70 -6.41 17.16 4.80
N THR A 71 -7.53 17.65 5.34
CA THR A 71 -7.57 18.26 6.67
C THR A 71 -7.99 17.22 7.69
N TRP A 72 -7.09 16.92 8.63
CA TRP A 72 -7.42 16.01 9.73
C TRP A 72 -8.55 16.57 10.60
N ARG A 73 -9.60 15.77 10.78
CA ARG A 73 -10.72 16.05 11.70
C ARG A 73 -10.84 14.94 12.73
N ARG A 74 -11.17 15.32 13.96
CA ARG A 74 -11.53 14.38 15.03
C ARG A 74 -13.04 14.39 15.17
N TYR A 75 -13.65 13.24 14.99
CA TYR A 75 -15.09 13.05 15.20
C TYR A 75 -15.32 12.54 16.61
N MET A 76 -16.42 12.96 17.22
CA MET A 76 -16.78 12.53 18.57
C MET A 76 -17.63 11.25 18.53
N THR A 77 -18.37 11.05 17.44
CA THR A 77 -19.20 9.87 17.18
C THR A 77 -18.96 9.34 15.77
N ASP A 78 -19.32 8.07 15.54
CA ASP A 78 -19.21 7.44 14.22
C ASP A 78 -20.20 8.06 13.21
N GLU A 79 -21.34 8.53 13.69
CA GLU A 79 -22.38 9.21 12.90
C GLU A 79 -21.84 10.48 12.24
N GLU A 80 -21.11 11.32 12.99
CA GLU A 80 -20.47 12.52 12.46
C GLU A 80 -19.41 12.19 11.40
N ALA A 81 -18.62 11.13 11.62
CA ALA A 81 -17.58 10.69 10.68
C ALA A 81 -18.16 10.17 9.37
N ILE A 82 -19.35 9.56 9.42
CA ILE A 82 -20.08 9.07 8.25
C ILE A 82 -20.69 10.25 7.49
N LEU A 83 -21.37 11.16 8.19
CA LEU A 83 -21.99 12.34 7.56
C LEU A 83 -20.98 13.23 6.83
N ASP A 84 -19.77 13.40 7.35
CA ASP A 84 -18.73 14.21 6.70
C ASP A 84 -18.18 13.58 5.40
N LYS A 85 -18.32 12.26 5.23
CA LYS A 85 -17.85 11.53 4.04
C LYS A 85 -18.91 11.37 2.96
N ILE A 86 -20.18 11.62 3.28
CA ILE A 86 -21.31 11.45 2.38
C ILE A 86 -21.55 12.76 1.62
N SER A 87 -21.66 12.69 0.30
CA SER A 87 -22.10 13.85 -0.49
C SER A 87 -23.61 14.02 -0.39
N ALA A 88 -24.13 15.25 -0.45
CA ALA A 88 -25.57 15.51 -0.32
C ALA A 88 -26.44 14.76 -1.35
N THR A 89 -25.83 14.31 -2.45
CA THR A 89 -26.47 13.48 -3.49
C THR A 89 -26.59 12.00 -3.14
N ASP A 90 -25.85 11.51 -2.14
CA ASP A 90 -25.85 10.10 -1.72
C ASP A 90 -26.90 9.82 -0.61
N ILE A 91 -27.57 10.85 -0.10
CA ILE A 91 -28.60 10.72 0.93
C ILE A 91 -29.92 10.34 0.26
N ILE A 92 -30.31 9.07 0.42
CA ILE A 92 -31.62 8.58 -0.01
C ILE A 92 -32.61 8.84 1.13
N ASP A 93 -33.44 9.88 0.97
CA ASP A 93 -34.55 10.15 1.89
C ASP A 93 -35.66 9.11 1.69
N HIS A 94 -35.84 8.23 2.67
CA HIS A 94 -36.88 7.20 2.67
C HIS A 94 -38.23 7.69 3.21
N GLY A 95 -38.36 8.98 3.56
CA GLY A 95 -39.57 9.58 4.09
C GLY A 95 -39.87 9.16 5.54
N GLU A 96 -40.69 9.95 6.23
CA GLU A 96 -41.16 9.64 7.57
C GLU A 96 -42.35 8.67 7.49
N ILE A 97 -42.24 7.51 8.14
CA ILE A 97 -43.39 6.61 8.32
C ILE A 97 -44.31 7.25 9.37
N THR A 98 -45.28 8.03 8.92
CA THR A 98 -46.38 8.49 9.78
C THR A 98 -47.27 7.29 10.08
N SER A 99 -47.23 6.79 11.32
CA SER A 99 -48.12 5.74 11.80
C SER A 99 -49.53 6.31 12.01
N GLU A 100 -50.23 6.63 10.93
CA GLU A 100 -51.68 6.81 10.93
C GLU A 100 -52.36 5.45 10.78
N LEU A 101 -52.31 4.63 11.83
CA LEU A 101 -53.28 3.55 11.97
C LEU A 101 -54.61 4.20 12.37
N LYS A 102 -55.45 4.48 11.38
CA LYS A 102 -56.86 4.84 11.59
C LYS A 102 -57.51 3.75 12.45
N GLU A 103 -57.87 4.12 13.67
CA GLU A 103 -58.78 3.35 14.51
C GLU A 103 -60.16 3.33 13.83
N GLU A 104 -60.41 2.34 12.98
CA GLU A 104 -61.77 2.02 12.55
C GLU A 104 -62.51 1.38 13.72
N THR A 105 -63.18 2.23 14.50
CA THR A 105 -64.26 1.82 15.38
C THR A 105 -65.41 1.28 14.53
N HIS A 106 -65.66 -0.03 14.59
CA HIS A 106 -66.91 -0.62 14.11
C HIS A 106 -67.86 -0.82 15.30
N VAL A 107 -69.04 -0.22 15.14
CA VAL A 107 -70.24 -0.24 15.99
C VAL A 107 -70.74 -1.65 16.24
#